data_AF-A0A8J8AE34-F1
#
_entry.id   AF-A0A8J8AE34-F1
#
_cell.length_a   1.000
_cell.length_b   1.000
_cell.length_c   1.000
_cell.angle_alpha   90.00
_cell.angle_beta   90.00
_cell.angle_gamma   90.00
#
_symmetry.space_group_name_H-M   'P 1'
#
loop_
_entity.id
_entity.type
_entity.pdbx_description
1 polymer ?
#
loop_
_entity_poly.entity_id
_entity_poly.type
_entity_poly.pdbx_seq_one_letter_code
_entity_poly.pdbx_strand_id
1 'polypeptide(L)'
;MRVEVKPAGNVIASMECKPTVIPLDGSTTCTVHFELKEPTTITVNLKAVKFGGKKVWPNGPSSVTVSKQTVALSPTNVEEDLTITIAINDELANYYFGKPIYETYINELGGHSYLIEASSAA
;
A
#
# COMPACT_ATOMS: atom_id res chain seq x y z
N MET A 1 0.94 -14.70 0.72
CA MET A 1 0.72 -13.23 0.69
C MET A 1 -0.73 -12.99 0.31
N ARG A 2 -1.52 -12.38 1.21
CA ARG A 2 -2.93 -12.01 0.95
C ARG A 2 -2.98 -10.49 0.92
N VAL A 3 -3.54 -9.95 -0.15
CA VAL A 3 -3.66 -8.51 -0.40
C VAL A 3 -5.12 -8.14 -0.22
N GLU A 4 -5.39 -7.15 0.63
CA GLU A 4 -6.76 -6.70 0.88
C GLU A 4 -6.86 -5.20 0.71
N VAL A 5 -7.87 -4.77 -0.04
CA VAL A 5 -8.28 -3.37 -0.15
C VAL A 5 -9.73 -3.29 0.31
N LYS A 6 -10.04 -2.35 1.20
CA LYS A 6 -11.41 -2.11 1.65
C LYS A 6 -12.06 -1.05 0.75
N PRO A 7 -13.06 -1.42 -0.08
CA PRO A 7 -13.74 -0.44 -0.93
C PRO A 7 -14.52 0.57 -0.06
N ALA A 8 -14.50 1.83 -0.47
CA ALA A 8 -15.22 2.92 0.19
C ALA A 8 -16.28 3.47 -0.77
N GLY A 9 -17.56 3.33 -0.39
CA GLY A 9 -18.69 3.91 -1.13
C GLY A 9 -18.80 3.44 -2.58
N ASN A 10 -18.87 4.41 -3.50
CA ASN A 10 -19.12 4.22 -4.93
C ASN A 10 -17.87 3.86 -5.76
N VAL A 11 -16.81 3.41 -5.09
CA VAL A 11 -15.51 3.11 -5.71
C VAL A 11 -15.22 1.61 -5.59
N ILE A 12 -14.91 0.97 -6.71
CA ILE A 12 -14.25 -0.34 -6.74
C ILE A 12 -12.76 -0.09 -6.55
N ALA A 13 -12.13 -0.83 -5.66
CA ALA A 13 -10.70 -0.75 -5.45
C ALA A 13 -10.10 -2.16 -5.52
N SER A 14 -9.05 -2.31 -6.31
CA SER A 14 -8.27 -3.55 -6.40
C SER A 14 -6.79 -3.22 -6.30
N MET A 15 -5.95 -4.22 -6.06
CA MET A 15 -4.52 -4.01 -5.88
C MET A 15 -3.72 -5.18 -6.42
N GLU A 16 -2.65 -4.86 -7.11
CA GLU A 16 -1.68 -5.80 -7.64
C GLU A 16 -0.28 -5.40 -7.17
N CYS A 17 0.52 -6.34 -6.67
CA CYS A 17 1.91 -6.08 -6.29
C CYS A 17 2.87 -6.88 -7.15
N LYS A 18 3.92 -6.23 -7.67
CA LYS A 18 4.96 -6.84 -8.50
C LYS A 18 6.37 -6.44 -8.02
N PRO A 19 7.28 -7.42 -7.86
CA PRO A 19 7.06 -8.86 -7.91
C PRO A 19 6.27 -9.35 -6.67
N THR A 20 5.59 -10.49 -6.83
CA THR A 20 4.88 -11.19 -5.73
C THR A 20 5.84 -11.95 -4.81
N VAL A 21 6.99 -12.36 -5.34
CA VAL A 21 8.12 -12.90 -4.59
C VAL A 21 9.24 -11.88 -4.69
N ILE A 22 9.59 -11.27 -3.56
CA ILE A 22 10.54 -10.16 -3.51
C ILE A 22 11.93 -10.77 -3.30
N PRO A 23 12.90 -10.51 -4.20
CA PRO A 23 14.28 -10.95 -3.98
C PRO A 23 14.89 -10.22 -2.77
N LEU A 24 16.02 -10.74 -2.29
CA LEU A 24 16.79 -10.10 -1.22
C LEU A 24 17.19 -8.68 -1.63
N ASP A 25 17.07 -7.72 -0.70
CA ASP A 25 17.23 -6.28 -0.94
C ASP A 25 16.33 -5.73 -2.06
N GLY A 26 15.30 -6.50 -2.44
CA GLY A 26 14.35 -6.14 -3.47
C GLY A 26 13.28 -5.18 -2.96
N SER A 27 12.53 -4.65 -3.91
CA SER A 27 11.31 -3.91 -3.65
C SER A 27 10.14 -4.58 -4.32
N THR A 28 8.95 -4.32 -3.80
CA THR A 28 7.69 -4.57 -4.49
C THR A 28 6.96 -3.26 -4.71
N THR A 29 6.34 -3.14 -5.88
CA THR A 29 5.47 -2.03 -6.20
C THR A 29 4.04 -2.56 -6.23
N CYS A 30 3.20 -2.03 -5.35
CA CYS A 30 1.78 -2.28 -5.32
C CYS A 30 1.03 -1.15 -6.03
N THR A 31 0.37 -1.47 -7.13
CA THR A 31 -0.56 -0.58 -7.81
C THR A 31 -1.96 -0.83 -7.27
N VAL A 32 -2.61 0.24 -6.81
CA VAL A 32 -4.01 0.24 -6.40
C VAL A 32 -4.82 0.86 -7.53
N HIS A 33 -5.71 0.07 -8.11
CA HIS A 33 -6.61 0.51 -9.16
C HIS A 33 -7.92 0.96 -8.51
N PHE A 34 -8.35 2.17 -8.82
CA PHE A 34 -9.65 2.69 -8.42
C PHE A 34 -10.53 2.86 -9.64
N GLU A 35 -11.78 2.40 -9.54
CA GLU A 35 -12.78 2.52 -10.59
C GLU A 35 -14.09 3.06 -9.99
N LEU A 36 -14.71 3.99 -10.69
CA LEU A 36 -15.95 4.64 -10.32
C LEU A 36 -17.15 3.83 -10.81
N LYS A 37 -18.09 3.47 -9.92
CA LYS A 37 -19.28 2.68 -10.30
C LYS A 37 -20.41 3.48 -10.93
N GLU A 38 -20.58 4.74 -10.53
CA GLU A 38 -21.64 5.62 -11.03
C GLU A 38 -21.06 7.01 -11.34
N PRO A 39 -21.67 7.80 -12.25
CA PRO A 39 -21.10 9.08 -12.71
C PRO A 39 -21.21 10.19 -11.64
N THR A 40 -20.39 10.07 -10.60
CA THR A 40 -20.24 11.03 -9.50
C THR A 40 -18.79 11.45 -9.34
N THR A 41 -18.53 12.69 -8.94
CA THR A 41 -17.17 13.10 -8.57
C THR A 41 -16.87 12.66 -7.14
N ILE A 42 -15.79 11.91 -6.94
CA ILE A 42 -15.37 11.41 -5.63
C ILE A 42 -13.86 11.62 -5.47
N THR A 43 -13.46 12.01 -4.26
CA THR A 43 -12.05 12.08 -3.88
C THR A 43 -11.72 10.93 -2.94
N VAL A 44 -10.81 10.05 -3.37
CA VAL A 44 -10.25 8.97 -2.57
C VAL A 44 -8.98 9.46 -1.90
N ASN A 45 -8.92 9.32 -0.57
CA ASN A 45 -7.75 9.66 0.21
C ASN A 45 -7.16 8.41 0.86
N LEU A 46 -5.89 8.14 0.58
CA LEU A 46 -5.13 7.11 1.28
C LEU A 46 -4.88 7.55 2.72
N LYS A 47 -5.19 6.66 3.67
CA LYS A 47 -5.07 6.91 5.12
C LYS A 47 -3.90 6.18 5.74
N ALA A 48 -3.65 4.96 5.31
CA ALA A 48 -2.57 4.15 5.84
C ALA A 48 -2.13 3.05 4.87
N VAL A 49 -0.84 2.74 4.92
CA VAL A 49 -0.30 1.46 4.45
C VAL A 49 0.09 0.67 5.68
N LYS A 50 -0.38 -0.58 5.75
CA LYS A 50 -0.03 -1.52 6.81
C LYS A 50 0.73 -2.70 6.20
N PHE A 51 1.88 -3.00 6.77
CA PHE A 51 2.69 -4.19 6.47
C PHE A 51 2.64 -5.08 7.70
N GLY A 52 2.36 -6.38 7.57
CA GLY A 52 2.26 -7.30 8.73
C GLY A 52 1.21 -6.91 9.78
N GLY A 53 0.29 -5.99 9.46
CA GLY A 53 -0.66 -5.41 10.42
C GLY A 53 -0.17 -4.14 11.13
N LYS A 54 1.11 -3.78 11.01
CA LYS A 54 1.66 -2.52 11.54
C LYS A 54 1.56 -1.40 10.51
N LYS A 55 1.15 -0.21 10.93
CA LYS A 55 1.10 0.98 10.07
C LYS A 55 2.51 1.44 9.73
N VAL A 56 2.87 1.46 8.44
CA VAL A 56 4.20 1.83 7.91
C VAL A 56 4.16 3.11 7.06
N TRP A 57 3.00 3.73 6.89
CA TRP A 57 2.85 5.04 6.23
C TRP A 57 1.61 5.75 6.82
N PRO A 58 1.58 7.09 6.97
CA PRO A 58 2.58 8.07 6.52
C PRO A 58 3.77 8.29 7.46
N ASN A 59 3.64 7.95 8.74
CA ASN A 59 4.68 8.20 9.75
C ASN A 59 5.56 6.96 9.96
N GLY A 60 5.95 6.29 8.87
CA GLY A 60 6.77 5.07 8.93
C GLY A 60 8.14 5.22 8.28
N PRO A 61 8.79 4.10 7.92
CA PRO A 61 10.14 4.14 7.37
C PRO A 61 10.14 4.73 5.96
N SER A 62 11.27 5.32 5.56
CA SER A 62 11.46 5.89 4.23
C SER A 62 11.47 4.84 3.12
N SER A 63 11.69 3.57 3.49
CA SER A 63 11.55 2.40 2.64
C SER A 63 10.12 2.13 2.12
N VAL A 64 9.11 2.85 2.63
CA VAL A 64 7.73 2.80 2.12
C VAL A 64 7.36 4.15 1.53
N THR A 65 7.15 4.18 0.22
CA THR A 65 6.77 5.41 -0.51
C THR A 65 5.42 5.25 -1.19
N VAL A 66 4.69 6.36 -1.29
CA VAL A 66 3.38 6.45 -1.93
C VAL A 66 3.45 7.58 -2.97
N SER A 67 3.10 7.31 -4.23
CA SER A 67 3.23 8.29 -5.32
C SER A 67 2.29 9.49 -5.20
N LYS A 68 1.08 9.27 -4.69
CA LYS A 68 0.11 10.32 -4.39
C LYS A 68 -0.79 9.89 -3.24
N GLN A 69 -1.16 10.82 -2.37
CA GLN A 69 -2.07 10.52 -1.26
C GLN A 69 -3.54 10.55 -1.67
N THR A 70 -3.86 11.34 -2.69
CA THR A 70 -5.24 11.67 -3.07
C THR A 70 -5.45 11.37 -4.56
N VAL A 71 -6.60 10.78 -4.87
CA VAL A 71 -7.05 10.43 -6.21
C VAL A 71 -8.44 11.03 -6.41
N ALA A 72 -8.65 11.73 -7.52
CA ALA A 72 -9.94 12.27 -7.90
C ALA A 72 -10.52 11.48 -9.06
N LEU A 73 -11.69 10.88 -8.85
CA LEU A 73 -12.48 10.21 -9.87
C LEU A 73 -13.67 11.08 -10.24
N SER A 74 -14.03 11.09 -11.52
CA SER A 74 -15.16 11.85 -12.03
C SER A 74 -15.78 11.13 -13.22
N PRO A 75 -16.96 11.56 -13.71
CA PRO A 75 -17.56 10.98 -14.91
C PRO A 75 -16.65 11.06 -16.16
N THR A 76 -15.67 11.95 -16.18
CA THR A 76 -14.68 12.08 -17.26
C THR A 76 -13.37 11.35 -16.97
N ASN A 77 -13.13 10.95 -15.71
CA ASN A 77 -11.95 10.19 -15.27
C ASN A 77 -12.42 9.07 -14.31
N VAL A 78 -12.94 8.00 -14.89
CA VAL A 78 -13.63 6.93 -14.16
C VAL A 78 -12.67 5.91 -13.54
N GLU A 79 -11.42 5.89 -13.99
CA GLU A 79 -10.37 5.01 -13.50
C GLU A 79 -9.13 5.82 -13.15
N GLU A 80 -8.44 5.45 -12.07
CA GLU A 80 -7.17 6.07 -11.71
C GLU A 80 -6.34 5.13 -10.82
N ASP A 81 -5.02 5.18 -10.98
CA ASP A 81 -4.09 4.31 -10.27
C ASP A 81 -3.29 5.08 -9.21
N LEU A 82 -2.96 4.40 -8.11
CA LEU A 82 -2.02 4.86 -7.10
C LEU A 82 -0.93 3.80 -6.90
N THR A 83 0.32 4.22 -6.80
CA THR A 83 1.46 3.30 -6.64
C THR A 83 2.09 3.43 -5.27
N ILE A 84 2.41 2.30 -4.67
CA ILE A 84 3.07 2.18 -3.38
C ILE A 84 4.31 1.31 -3.57
N THR A 85 5.48 1.84 -3.24
CA THR A 85 6.73 1.09 -3.32
C THR A 85 7.17 0.73 -1.91
N ILE A 86 7.49 -0.55 -1.70
CA ILE A 86 7.94 -1.08 -0.42
C ILE A 86 9.28 -1.76 -0.67
N ALA A 87 10.35 -1.17 -0.14
CA ALA A 87 11.68 -1.78 -0.13
C ALA A 87 11.81 -2.70 1.09
N ILE A 88 12.16 -3.96 0.85
CA ILE A 88 12.39 -4.95 1.90
C ILE A 88 13.85 -4.82 2.33
N ASN A 89 14.09 -4.02 3.36
CA ASN A 89 15.43 -3.68 3.82
C ASN A 89 15.49 -3.59 5.36
N ASP A 90 16.69 -3.36 5.89
CA ASP A 90 16.95 -3.18 7.32
C ASP A 90 16.11 -2.06 7.95
N GLU A 91 15.80 -0.99 7.21
CA GLU A 91 15.00 0.11 7.74
C GLU A 91 13.57 -0.35 8.02
N LEU A 92 12.94 -1.04 7.06
CA LEU A 92 11.60 -1.60 7.23
C LEU A 92 11.58 -2.61 8.38
N ALA A 93 12.58 -3.48 8.44
CA ALA A 93 12.71 -4.49 9.48
C ALA A 93 12.85 -3.83 10.85
N ASN A 94 13.81 -2.92 11.01
CA ASN A 94 14.04 -2.21 12.26
C ASN A 94 12.83 -1.39 12.70
N TYR A 95 12.10 -0.79 11.76
CA TYR A 95 10.85 -0.12 12.06
C TYR A 95 9.80 -1.10 12.59
N TYR A 96 9.73 -2.30 12.02
CA TYR A 96 8.73 -3.30 12.35
C TYR A 96 9.02 -4.02 13.67
N PHE A 97 10.22 -4.59 13.84
CA PHE A 97 10.61 -5.45 14.98
C PHE A 97 11.36 -4.70 16.10
N GLY A 98 11.77 -3.46 15.88
CA GLY A 98 12.62 -2.72 16.81
C GLY A 98 14.11 -3.00 16.59
N LYS A 99 14.98 -2.16 17.17
CA LYS A 99 16.43 -2.26 17.02
C LYS A 99 17.10 -2.89 18.24
N PRO A 100 18.25 -3.57 18.03
CA PRO A 100 18.77 -4.07 16.76
C PRO A 100 18.21 -5.48 16.45
N ILE A 101 17.97 -5.76 15.18
CA ILE A 101 17.66 -7.12 14.71
C ILE A 101 19.00 -7.79 14.43
N TYR A 102 19.31 -8.88 15.14
CA TYR A 102 20.60 -9.59 15.04
C TYR A 102 20.64 -10.64 13.92
N GLU A 103 19.48 -11.02 13.38
CA GLU A 103 19.36 -11.93 12.24
C GLU A 103 19.20 -11.18 10.92
N THR A 104 19.37 -11.87 9.80
CA THR A 104 18.98 -11.33 8.50
C THR A 104 17.49 -11.03 8.52
N TYR A 105 17.12 -9.78 8.23
CA TYR A 105 15.74 -9.29 8.20
C TYR A 105 14.77 -10.14 7.36
N ILE A 106 15.33 -10.98 6.49
CA ILE A 106 14.65 -11.92 5.59
C ILE A 106 13.84 -12.94 6.37
N ASN A 107 14.39 -13.51 7.44
CA ASN A 107 13.69 -14.47 8.28
C ASN A 107 12.50 -13.81 8.98
N GLU A 108 12.69 -12.57 9.41
CA GLU A 108 11.71 -11.81 10.18
C GLU A 108 10.56 -11.29 9.31
N LEU A 109 10.86 -10.78 8.10
CA LEU A 109 9.87 -10.23 7.16
C LEU A 109 9.17 -11.30 6.30
N GLY A 110 9.57 -12.57 6.40
CA GLY A 110 8.91 -13.68 5.72
C GLY A 110 7.45 -13.87 6.16
N GLY A 111 6.53 -14.04 5.19
CA GLY A 111 5.14 -14.45 5.46
C GLY A 111 4.15 -13.34 5.83
N HIS A 112 4.57 -12.08 5.90
CA HIS A 112 3.67 -10.96 6.23
C HIS A 112 2.76 -10.55 5.06
N SER A 113 1.59 -9.99 5.39
CA SER A 113 0.60 -9.47 4.44
C SER A 113 0.61 -7.94 4.37
N TYR A 114 -0.02 -7.40 3.32
CA TYR A 114 -0.12 -5.96 3.08
C TYR A 114 -1.59 -5.56 3.10
N LEU A 115 -1.92 -4.48 3.80
CA LEU A 115 -3.27 -3.92 3.88
C LEU A 115 -3.20 -2.42 3.58
N ILE A 116 -4.03 -1.97 2.66
CA ILE A 116 -4.17 -0.56 2.29
C ILE A 116 -5.52 -0.05 2.78
N GLU A 117 -5.49 1.03 3.55
CA GLU A 117 -6.69 1.68 4.07
C GLU A 117 -6.92 3.02 3.36
N ALA A 118 -8.03 3.09 2.62
CA ALA A 118 -8.47 4.29 1.92
C ALA A 118 -9.86 4.71 2.39
N SER A 119 -10.17 6.00 2.27
CA SER A 119 -11.50 6.55 2.53
C SER A 119 -11.91 7.48 1.40
N SER A 120 -13.15 7.38 0.95
CA SER A 120 -13.76 8.27 -0.04
C SER A 120 -14.52 9.41 0.65
N ALA A 121 -14.43 10.62 0.10
CA ALA A 121 -15.35 11.71 0.37
C ALA A 121 -16.04 12.09 -0.95
N ALA A 122 -17.36 12.25 -0.88
CA ALA A 122 -18.20 12.77 -1.97
C ALA A 122 -18.45 14.26 -1.76
#